data_AF-A0A260ZYC0-F1
#
_entry.id   AF-A0A260ZYC0-F1
#
_cell.length_a   1.000
_cell.length_b   1.000
_cell.length_c   1.000
_cell.angle_alpha   90.00
_cell.angle_beta   90.00
_cell.angle_gamma   90.00
#
_symmetry.space_group_name_H-M   'P 1'
#
loop_
_entity.id
_entity.type
_entity.pdbx_description
1 polymer ?
#
loop_
_entity_poly.entity_id
_entity_poly.type
_entity_poly.pdbx_seq_one_letter_code
_entity_poly.pdbx_strand_id
1 'polypeptide(L)'
;MKFQLLLASLLLVVDSVMVVVNGKPDPSSKANQNPNATTWEKCVKYCSEEVTCLLAYDNEGKCEWFQHENITKVKQTTVLEEEKVAFKKDLIQLFQVNNFSTSSCPSGLNPPTFDNQDAHGVLLIPGLYDNPNRVNYTIKYTDGTWEFSYFEQYACPTDFFVLLQRENIQWCMSTEITKDRPFTSFSYDAAVTTCDNQNGSVLTGATNAAEMEKIKTMQSNLLSWGAVPKESFALRLDGKRTTACQATPRTASCMTDELAATDYKDMCYLCPYEGVTSVTPGIADERNKVAFRIMVDTTSLDYCPSGVNPPTFDNVKASADITPYNATDSDSPQYIYYYTVSYSNSIWSIIYSSVPRCLPNFVFVQRESHGWCITLIQTSPPLNYAAAVQGAVDNCGKGILSGVTNQWEMDIVVYQGGKIYANLQNMPFYIRMDGKRTAECEVTPTTEECMSVQGFDTMDKDVTSFQFYDWITDSSAGATTGKQCIVTVFDGVNNGKQDFGECGDTTSLPVYAFVCGLEAAV
;
A
#
# COMPACT_ATOMS: atom_id res chain seq x y z
N MET A 1 8.19 -6.55 -21.36
CA MET A 1 7.92 -7.64 -20.40
C MET A 1 7.46 -6.98 -19.12
N LYS A 2 6.15 -6.86 -18.88
CA LYS A 2 5.59 -6.06 -17.78
C LYS A 2 5.69 -6.86 -16.48
N PHE A 3 6.52 -6.38 -15.55
CA PHE A 3 6.49 -6.79 -14.15
C PHE A 3 5.31 -6.07 -13.50
N GLN A 4 4.22 -6.79 -13.24
CA GLN A 4 3.18 -6.32 -12.35
C GLN A 4 3.67 -6.53 -10.91
N LEU A 5 3.94 -5.43 -10.21
CA LEU A 5 3.93 -5.42 -8.75
C LEU A 5 2.49 -5.65 -8.31
N LEU A 6 2.16 -6.90 -7.98
CA LEU A 6 1.02 -7.19 -7.13
C LEU A 6 1.40 -6.72 -5.72
N LEU A 7 0.68 -5.71 -5.23
CA LEU A 7 0.56 -5.47 -3.80
C LEU A 7 0.08 -6.79 -3.20
N ALA A 8 0.99 -7.56 -2.61
CA ALA A 8 0.61 -8.69 -1.79
C ALA A 8 -0.11 -8.08 -0.59
N SER A 9 -1.44 -8.01 -0.66
CA SER A 9 -2.24 -8.04 0.54
C SER A 9 -1.66 -9.19 1.36
N LEU A 10 -1.23 -8.89 2.57
CA LEU A 10 -0.79 -9.88 3.54
C LEU A 10 -2.03 -10.69 3.91
N LEU A 11 -2.51 -11.51 2.98
CA LEU A 11 -3.52 -12.53 3.22
C LEU A 11 -2.93 -13.40 4.31
N LEU A 12 -3.71 -13.62 5.36
CA LEU A 12 -3.46 -14.63 6.38
C LEU A 12 -3.40 -15.99 5.66
N VAL A 13 -2.25 -16.35 5.09
CA VAL A 13 -2.05 -17.65 4.48
C VAL A 13 -1.96 -18.64 5.63
N VAL A 14 -3.11 -19.19 5.99
CA VAL A 14 -3.13 -20.47 6.68
C VAL A 14 -2.58 -21.46 5.66
N ASP A 15 -1.37 -21.95 5.87
CA ASP A 15 -0.80 -22.97 5.02
C ASP A 15 -1.81 -24.13 4.94
N SER A 16 -2.37 -24.36 3.75
CA SER A 16 -3.42 -25.36 3.55
C SER A 16 -3.01 -26.31 2.44
N VAL A 17 -3.42 -27.56 2.57
CA VAL A 17 -3.17 -28.61 1.59
C VAL A 17 -4.48 -29.10 1.00
N MET A 18 -4.45 -29.45 -0.28
CA MET A 18 -5.57 -30.06 -0.97
C MET A 18 -5.37 -31.58 -1.02
N VAL A 19 -6.30 -32.33 -0.44
CA VAL A 19 -6.30 -33.80 -0.43
C VAL A 19 -7.18 -34.31 -1.56
N VAL A 20 -6.58 -34.88 -2.60
CA VAL A 20 -7.28 -35.38 -3.79
C VAL A 20 -7.69 -36.84 -3.62
N VAL A 21 -8.98 -37.14 -3.85
CA VAL A 21 -9.55 -38.49 -3.75
C VAL A 21 -10.64 -38.71 -4.81
N ASN A 22 -11.05 -39.96 -5.01
CA ASN A 22 -12.24 -40.25 -5.83
C ASN A 22 -13.50 -40.05 -4.98
N GLY A 23 -14.36 -39.16 -5.43
CA GLY A 23 -15.63 -38.90 -4.76
C GLY A 23 -16.55 -38.04 -5.61
N LYS A 24 -17.82 -38.00 -5.20
CA LYS A 24 -18.88 -37.23 -5.83
C LYS A 24 -19.64 -36.41 -4.78
N PRO A 25 -19.74 -35.08 -4.92
CA PRO A 25 -20.60 -34.26 -4.07
C PRO A 25 -22.06 -34.71 -4.13
N ASP A 26 -22.79 -34.58 -3.01
CA ASP A 26 -24.23 -34.86 -3.00
C ASP A 26 -24.96 -33.95 -4.01
N PRO A 27 -25.93 -34.45 -4.81
CA PRO A 27 -26.64 -33.66 -5.81
C PRO A 27 -27.40 -32.43 -5.27
N SER A 28 -27.67 -32.38 -3.96
CA SER A 28 -28.27 -31.21 -3.30
C SER A 28 -27.27 -30.08 -3.02
N SER A 29 -25.97 -30.36 -3.16
CA SER A 29 -24.88 -29.39 -3.00
C SER A 29 -24.88 -28.36 -4.13
N LYS A 30 -24.52 -27.12 -3.81
CA LYS A 30 -24.50 -26.03 -4.80
C LYS A 30 -23.07 -25.70 -5.21
N ALA A 31 -22.72 -26.07 -6.44
CA ALA A 31 -21.42 -25.75 -7.00
C ALA A 31 -21.35 -24.29 -7.46
N ASN A 32 -20.22 -23.63 -7.17
CA ASN A 32 -19.76 -22.47 -7.92
C ASN A 32 -18.91 -22.96 -9.11
N GLN A 33 -18.83 -22.16 -10.16
CA GLN A 33 -17.99 -22.44 -11.32
C GLN A 33 -16.95 -21.36 -11.49
N ASN A 34 -15.73 -21.76 -11.86
CA ASN A 34 -14.69 -20.85 -12.28
C ASN A 34 -14.38 -21.10 -13.77
N PRO A 35 -14.89 -20.27 -14.70
CA PRO A 35 -14.70 -20.50 -16.13
C PRO A 35 -13.24 -20.35 -16.58
N ASN A 36 -12.39 -19.72 -15.77
CA ASN A 36 -10.96 -19.55 -16.05
C ASN A 36 -10.11 -20.76 -15.61
N ALA A 37 -10.65 -21.60 -14.73
CA ALA A 37 -10.00 -22.83 -14.27
C ALA A 37 -10.33 -23.99 -15.23
N THR A 38 -9.70 -23.97 -16.41
CA THR A 38 -9.98 -24.92 -17.50
C THR A 38 -9.33 -26.30 -17.37
N THR A 39 -8.58 -26.55 -16.30
CA THR A 39 -7.98 -27.87 -16.01
C THR A 39 -8.18 -28.21 -14.54
N TRP A 40 -8.11 -29.50 -14.22
CA TRP A 40 -8.22 -29.99 -12.85
C TRP A 40 -7.18 -29.34 -11.92
N GLU A 41 -5.93 -29.25 -12.35
CA GLU A 41 -4.85 -28.66 -11.55
C GLU A 41 -5.09 -27.18 -11.27
N LYS A 42 -5.63 -26.45 -12.25
CA LYS A 42 -6.04 -25.05 -12.07
C LYS A 42 -7.23 -24.93 -11.12
N CYS A 43 -8.15 -25.90 -11.14
CA CYS A 43 -9.30 -25.95 -10.24
C CYS A 43 -8.86 -26.14 -8.78
N VAL A 44 -8.00 -27.14 -8.54
CA VAL A 44 -7.44 -27.43 -7.23
C VAL A 44 -6.62 -26.24 -6.72
N LYS A 45 -5.79 -25.65 -7.57
CA LYS A 45 -5.01 -24.45 -7.23
C LYS A 45 -5.91 -23.28 -6.86
N TYR A 46 -6.91 -22.99 -7.68
CA TYR A 46 -7.87 -21.92 -7.40
C TYR A 46 -8.55 -22.15 -6.04
N CYS A 47 -9.04 -23.35 -5.77
CA CYS A 47 -9.67 -23.67 -4.48
C CYS A 47 -8.70 -23.56 -3.29
N SER A 48 -7.42 -23.90 -3.48
CA SER A 48 -6.40 -23.74 -2.44
C SER A 48 -6.16 -22.27 -2.08
N GLU A 49 -6.20 -21.37 -3.07
CA GLU A 49 -5.97 -19.93 -2.91
C GLU A 49 -7.24 -19.17 -2.49
N GLU A 50 -8.41 -19.63 -2.93
CA GLU A 50 -9.71 -19.04 -2.61
C GLU A 50 -10.09 -19.30 -1.15
N VAL A 51 -10.22 -18.22 -0.38
CA VAL A 51 -10.49 -18.24 1.08
C VAL A 51 -11.79 -18.96 1.42
N THR A 52 -12.80 -18.85 0.56
CA THR A 52 -14.12 -19.47 0.81
C THR A 52 -14.24 -20.91 0.32
N CYS A 53 -13.28 -21.41 -0.47
CA CYS A 53 -13.37 -22.73 -1.06
C CYS A 53 -12.99 -23.84 -0.08
N LEU A 54 -13.82 -24.88 0.00
CA LEU A 54 -13.62 -26.05 0.86
C LEU A 54 -13.37 -27.33 0.05
N LEU A 55 -14.00 -27.44 -1.13
CA LEU A 55 -13.94 -28.63 -1.98
C LEU A 55 -13.87 -28.21 -3.44
N ALA A 56 -12.96 -28.79 -4.22
CA ALA A 56 -12.99 -28.76 -5.68
C ALA A 56 -13.51 -30.10 -6.22
N TYR A 57 -14.21 -30.09 -7.35
CA TYR A 57 -14.79 -31.26 -8.00
C TYR A 57 -14.56 -31.20 -9.50
N ASP A 58 -14.10 -32.31 -10.06
CA ASP A 58 -13.98 -32.51 -11.50
C ASP A 58 -15.29 -33.07 -12.05
N ASN A 59 -16.15 -32.19 -12.56
CA ASN A 59 -17.42 -32.56 -13.16
C ASN A 59 -17.27 -32.73 -14.67
N GLU A 60 -16.79 -33.89 -15.12
CA GLU A 60 -16.57 -34.19 -16.54
C GLU A 60 -15.68 -33.13 -17.24
N GLY A 61 -14.61 -32.68 -16.57
CA GLY A 61 -13.69 -31.65 -17.07
C GLY A 61 -14.12 -30.21 -16.77
N LYS A 62 -15.26 -29.99 -16.12
CA LYS A 62 -15.66 -28.68 -15.60
C LYS A 62 -15.20 -28.52 -14.15
N CYS A 63 -14.47 -27.43 -13.89
CA CYS A 63 -14.09 -27.06 -12.54
C CYS A 63 -15.29 -26.54 -11.75
N GLU A 64 -15.76 -27.36 -10.82
CA GLU A 64 -16.73 -26.97 -9.81
C GLU A 64 -16.05 -26.85 -8.46
N TRP A 65 -16.50 -25.89 -7.66
CA TRP A 65 -15.97 -25.70 -6.32
C TRP A 65 -17.07 -25.30 -5.35
N PHE A 66 -16.90 -25.68 -4.08
CA PHE A 66 -17.93 -25.56 -3.07
C PHE A 66 -17.44 -24.77 -1.87
N GLN A 67 -18.29 -23.87 -1.40
CA GLN A 67 -18.15 -23.16 -0.13
C GLN A 67 -18.76 -23.97 1.00
N HIS A 68 -18.37 -23.67 2.24
CA HIS A 68 -18.84 -24.38 3.43
C HIS A 68 -20.38 -24.45 3.55
N GLU A 69 -21.12 -23.40 3.20
CA GLU A 69 -22.59 -23.38 3.25
C GLU A 69 -23.25 -24.27 2.20
N ASN A 70 -22.52 -24.66 1.15
CA ASN A 70 -23.06 -25.28 -0.05
C ASN A 70 -22.69 -26.76 -0.22
N ILE A 71 -21.94 -27.34 0.73
CA ILE A 71 -21.53 -28.74 0.73
C ILE A 71 -21.76 -29.36 2.10
N THR A 72 -22.44 -30.50 2.12
CA THR A 72 -22.72 -31.24 3.37
C THR A 72 -22.23 -32.67 3.32
N LYS A 73 -22.21 -33.29 2.12
CA LYS A 73 -21.81 -34.68 1.94
C LYS A 73 -21.06 -34.89 0.62
N VAL A 74 -20.09 -35.78 0.65
CA VAL A 74 -19.40 -36.30 -0.53
C VAL A 74 -19.38 -37.82 -0.43
N LYS A 75 -19.89 -38.51 -1.45
CA LYS A 75 -19.87 -39.97 -1.52
C LYS A 75 -18.53 -40.43 -2.10
N GLN A 76 -17.91 -41.43 -1.48
CA GLN A 76 -16.73 -42.08 -2.04
C GLN A 76 -17.09 -42.87 -3.28
N THR A 77 -16.28 -42.70 -4.33
CA THR A 77 -16.42 -43.39 -5.61
C THR A 77 -15.21 -44.28 -5.86
N THR A 78 -15.35 -45.19 -6.82
CA THR A 78 -14.24 -46.04 -7.26
C THR A 78 -13.38 -45.31 -8.29
N VAL A 79 -12.13 -45.75 -8.47
CA VAL A 79 -11.21 -45.20 -9.49
C VAL A 79 -11.79 -45.30 -10.91
N LEU A 80 -12.69 -46.27 -11.15
CA LEU A 80 -13.31 -46.51 -12.45
C LEU A 80 -14.37 -45.48 -12.83
N GLU A 81 -14.91 -44.75 -11.85
CA GLU A 81 -15.95 -43.74 -12.09
C GLU A 81 -15.35 -42.40 -12.54
N GLU A 82 -14.02 -42.23 -12.49
CA GLU A 82 -13.24 -41.03 -12.86
C GLU A 82 -13.63 -39.70 -12.15
N GLU A 83 -14.62 -39.72 -11.26
CA GLU A 83 -15.07 -38.57 -10.47
C GLU A 83 -14.08 -38.27 -9.32
N LYS A 84 -13.45 -37.09 -9.37
CA LYS A 84 -12.42 -36.66 -8.43
C LYS A 84 -12.85 -35.42 -7.65
N VAL A 85 -12.51 -35.40 -6.38
CA VAL A 85 -12.66 -34.24 -5.50
C VAL A 85 -11.34 -33.92 -4.80
N ALA A 86 -11.17 -32.65 -4.41
CA ALA A 86 -10.04 -32.20 -3.61
C ALA A 86 -10.55 -31.45 -2.39
N PHE A 87 -10.28 -31.99 -1.20
CA PHE A 87 -10.67 -31.40 0.08
C PHE A 87 -9.58 -30.44 0.57
N LYS A 88 -9.96 -29.22 0.94
CA LYS A 88 -9.06 -28.29 1.64
C LYS A 88 -8.88 -28.76 3.08
N LYS A 89 -7.64 -28.78 3.56
CA LYS A 89 -7.27 -29.16 4.94
C LYS A 89 -6.18 -28.24 5.47
N ASP A 90 -6.30 -27.84 6.74
CA ASP A 90 -5.36 -26.96 7.42
C ASP A 90 -4.07 -27.72 7.85
N LEU A 91 -2.89 -27.16 7.59
CA LEU A 91 -1.60 -27.75 8.00
C LEU A 91 -1.34 -27.61 9.51
N ILE A 92 -1.92 -26.64 10.21
CA ILE A 92 -1.62 -26.40 11.63
C ILE A 92 -2.01 -27.61 12.51
N GLN A 93 -3.04 -28.36 12.13
CA GLN A 93 -3.40 -29.62 12.81
C GLN A 93 -2.63 -30.86 12.33
N LEU A 94 -1.94 -30.81 11.19
CA LEU A 94 -1.07 -31.92 10.76
C LEU A 94 0.16 -32.06 11.67
N PHE A 95 0.64 -30.97 12.26
CA PHE A 95 1.80 -30.97 13.15
C PHE A 95 1.49 -31.41 14.59
N GLN A 96 0.24 -31.29 15.07
CA GLN A 96 -0.11 -31.67 16.45
C GLN A 96 -0.35 -33.18 16.62
N VAL A 97 -0.69 -33.90 15.55
CA VAL A 97 -1.00 -35.33 15.65
C VAL A 97 0.24 -36.20 15.38
N ASN A 98 1.19 -35.74 14.57
CA ASN A 98 2.39 -36.50 14.25
C ASN A 98 3.51 -35.56 13.83
N ASN A 99 4.68 -35.71 14.45
CA ASN A 99 5.92 -34.95 14.27
C ASN A 99 6.44 -34.95 12.80
N PHE A 100 5.73 -34.29 11.87
CA PHE A 100 5.99 -34.37 10.43
C PHE A 100 6.77 -33.17 9.91
N SER A 101 7.84 -33.43 9.16
CA SER A 101 8.53 -32.44 8.32
C SER A 101 7.93 -32.43 6.90
N THR A 102 7.19 -31.37 6.58
CA THR A 102 7.09 -30.62 5.31
C THR A 102 7.00 -31.28 3.91
N SER A 103 6.80 -32.59 3.69
CA SER A 103 6.65 -33.04 2.27
C SER A 103 5.86 -34.31 1.95
N SER A 104 5.12 -34.93 2.88
CA SER A 104 4.35 -36.15 2.56
C SER A 104 2.91 -36.10 3.10
N CYS A 105 1.94 -36.43 2.25
CA CYS A 105 0.54 -36.60 2.66
C CYS A 105 0.43 -37.71 3.73
N PRO A 106 -0.50 -37.60 4.69
CA PRO A 106 -0.80 -38.70 5.61
C PRO A 106 -1.17 -39.97 4.83
N SER A 107 -0.76 -41.13 5.34
CA SER A 107 -1.16 -42.44 4.82
C SER A 107 -2.31 -42.99 5.66
N GLY A 108 -3.29 -43.65 5.03
CA GLY A 108 -4.40 -44.29 5.71
C GLY A 108 -5.54 -44.61 4.74
N LEU A 109 -6.53 -45.37 5.20
CA LEU A 109 -7.76 -45.63 4.44
C LEU A 109 -8.67 -44.39 4.47
N ASN A 110 -9.51 -44.25 3.44
CA ASN A 110 -10.58 -43.22 3.37
C ASN A 110 -10.10 -41.76 3.56
N PRO A 111 -9.08 -41.27 2.82
CA PRO A 111 -8.73 -39.84 2.81
C PRO A 111 -9.97 -38.97 2.50
N PRO A 112 -10.14 -37.77 3.09
CA PRO A 112 -9.19 -37.03 3.94
C PRO A 112 -9.19 -37.41 5.43
N THR A 113 -10.04 -38.36 5.85
CA THR A 113 -10.24 -38.81 7.24
C THR A 113 -9.42 -40.05 7.58
N PHE A 114 -8.15 -40.05 7.19
CA PHE A 114 -7.21 -41.19 7.25
C PHE A 114 -7.46 -42.13 8.45
N ASP A 115 -7.83 -43.37 8.15
CA ASP A 115 -8.19 -44.42 9.12
C ASP A 115 -9.40 -44.08 10.01
N ASN A 116 -10.41 -43.45 9.40
CA ASN A 116 -11.66 -42.98 10.01
C ASN A 116 -11.46 -41.98 11.16
N GLN A 117 -10.31 -41.29 11.19
CA GLN A 117 -10.08 -40.17 12.08
C GLN A 117 -10.74 -38.92 11.51
N ASP A 118 -11.49 -38.21 12.35
CA ASP A 118 -12.12 -36.94 11.97
C ASP A 118 -11.04 -35.99 11.41
N ALA A 119 -11.33 -35.40 10.25
CA ALA A 119 -10.47 -34.38 9.66
C ALA A 119 -11.04 -33.01 9.99
N HIS A 120 -10.23 -32.15 10.61
CA HIS A 120 -10.63 -30.80 10.95
C HIS A 120 -9.90 -29.78 10.10
N GLY A 121 -10.48 -28.60 9.98
CA GLY A 121 -9.79 -27.43 9.46
C GLY A 121 -10.53 -26.14 9.78
N VAL A 122 -9.91 -25.04 9.38
CA VAL A 122 -10.40 -23.69 9.66
C VAL A 122 -10.39 -22.87 8.36
N LEU A 123 -11.48 -22.15 8.11
CA LEU A 123 -11.52 -21.07 7.12
C LEU A 123 -11.59 -19.72 7.85
N LEU A 124 -10.82 -18.74 7.37
CA LEU A 124 -10.89 -17.35 7.79
C LEU A 124 -11.53 -16.55 6.66
N ILE A 125 -12.85 -16.43 6.70
CA ILE A 125 -13.63 -15.71 5.69
C ILE A 125 -13.50 -14.22 5.98
N PRO A 126 -13.07 -13.37 5.02
CA PRO A 126 -12.97 -11.94 5.23
C PRO A 126 -14.28 -11.36 5.77
N GLY A 127 -14.20 -10.77 6.95
CA GLY A 127 -15.31 -10.09 7.62
C GLY A 127 -15.25 -8.59 7.44
N LEU A 128 -16.13 -7.88 8.14
CA LEU A 128 -16.04 -6.43 8.27
C LEU A 128 -14.89 -6.07 9.23
N TYR A 129 -14.08 -5.05 8.89
CA TYR A 129 -13.07 -4.44 9.76
C TYR A 129 -11.93 -5.36 10.26
N ASP A 130 -11.17 -6.02 9.36
CA ASP A 130 -9.98 -6.84 9.68
C ASP A 130 -10.20 -7.98 10.72
N ASN A 131 -11.45 -8.26 11.12
CA ASN A 131 -11.85 -9.43 11.92
C ASN A 131 -12.58 -10.44 11.02
N PRO A 132 -11.92 -11.52 10.58
CA PRO A 132 -12.57 -12.52 9.75
C PRO A 132 -13.57 -13.38 10.54
N ASN A 133 -14.56 -13.93 9.84
CA ASN A 133 -15.35 -15.03 10.38
C ASN A 133 -14.49 -16.30 10.35
N ARG A 134 -14.38 -16.96 11.50
CA ARG A 134 -13.76 -18.26 11.64
C ARG A 134 -14.81 -19.34 11.48
N VAL A 135 -14.68 -20.12 10.41
CA VAL A 135 -15.47 -21.35 10.20
C VAL A 135 -14.59 -22.55 10.53
N ASN A 136 -14.87 -23.19 11.66
CA ASN A 136 -14.30 -24.49 11.98
C ASN A 136 -15.14 -25.56 11.29
N TYR A 137 -14.51 -26.45 10.53
CA TYR A 137 -15.19 -27.57 9.91
C TYR A 137 -14.60 -28.89 10.36
N THR A 138 -15.47 -29.91 10.45
CA THR A 138 -15.09 -31.30 10.70
C THR A 138 -15.69 -32.17 9.62
N ILE A 139 -14.87 -33.03 9.05
CA ILE A 139 -15.23 -34.04 8.06
C ILE A 139 -15.15 -35.40 8.77
N LYS A 140 -16.26 -36.14 8.74
CA LYS A 140 -16.34 -37.50 9.28
C LYS A 140 -16.63 -38.48 8.16
N TYR A 141 -16.10 -39.70 8.25
CA TYR A 141 -16.39 -40.74 7.28
C TYR A 141 -17.29 -41.81 7.89
N THR A 142 -18.47 -41.99 7.30
CA THR A 142 -19.49 -42.96 7.72
C THR A 142 -20.02 -43.67 6.48
N ASP A 143 -19.91 -45.01 6.46
CA ASP A 143 -20.52 -45.87 5.44
C ASP A 143 -20.29 -45.42 3.98
N GLY A 144 -19.05 -45.08 3.62
CA GLY A 144 -18.71 -44.68 2.25
C GLY A 144 -18.99 -43.21 1.93
N THR A 145 -19.31 -42.39 2.93
CA THR A 145 -19.64 -40.96 2.75
C THR A 145 -18.85 -40.10 3.71
N TRP A 146 -18.26 -39.02 3.20
CA TRP A 146 -17.71 -37.94 4.01
C TRP A 146 -18.80 -36.91 4.31
N GLU A 147 -19.08 -36.70 5.59
CA GLU A 147 -20.08 -35.74 6.07
C GLU A 147 -19.39 -34.54 6.73
N PHE A 148 -19.85 -33.34 6.39
CA PHE A 148 -19.30 -32.09 6.90
C PHE A 148 -20.18 -31.54 8.02
N SER A 149 -19.53 -30.98 9.03
CA SER A 149 -20.16 -30.19 10.08
C SER A 149 -19.37 -28.90 10.28
N TYR A 150 -20.09 -27.82 10.56
CA TYR A 150 -19.54 -26.47 10.61
C TYR A 150 -19.89 -25.77 11.91
N PHE A 151 -18.97 -24.95 12.38
CA PHE A 151 -19.18 -24.03 13.48
C PHE A 151 -18.54 -22.69 13.14
N GLU A 152 -19.39 -21.67 12.98
CA GLU A 152 -18.97 -20.31 12.63
C GLU A 152 -19.02 -19.39 13.85
N GLN A 153 -17.99 -18.57 13.99
CA GLN A 153 -17.89 -17.49 14.98
C GLN A 153 -16.94 -16.42 14.45
N TYR A 154 -16.92 -15.22 15.04
CA TYR A 154 -15.84 -14.27 14.78
C TYR A 154 -14.49 -14.85 15.21
N ALA A 155 -13.42 -14.57 14.46
CA ALA A 155 -12.08 -15.04 14.81
C ALA A 155 -11.57 -14.38 16.10
N CYS A 156 -11.98 -13.13 16.34
CA CYS A 156 -11.77 -12.39 17.58
C CYS A 156 -13.10 -12.08 18.30
N PRO A 157 -13.07 -11.76 19.62
CA PRO A 157 -14.29 -11.67 20.43
C PRO A 157 -15.36 -10.70 19.92
N THR A 158 -14.97 -9.58 19.30
CA THR A 158 -15.87 -8.58 18.69
C THR A 158 -15.24 -7.99 17.43
N ASP A 159 -16.04 -7.32 16.61
CA ASP A 159 -15.62 -6.60 15.38
C ASP A 159 -14.65 -5.43 15.63
N PHE A 160 -14.42 -5.04 16.88
CA PHE A 160 -13.40 -4.04 17.26
C PHE A 160 -11.98 -4.62 17.39
N PHE A 161 -11.83 -5.94 17.35
CA PHE A 161 -10.53 -6.60 17.41
C PHE A 161 -10.04 -6.97 16.01
N VAL A 162 -8.77 -6.68 15.74
CA VAL A 162 -8.04 -7.13 14.56
C VAL A 162 -7.39 -8.48 14.85
N LEU A 163 -7.52 -9.43 13.92
CA LEU A 163 -6.81 -10.70 13.99
C LEU A 163 -5.39 -10.54 13.42
N LEU A 164 -4.40 -10.95 14.22
CA LEU A 164 -2.98 -10.96 13.88
C LEU A 164 -2.43 -12.38 14.01
N GLN A 165 -1.43 -12.72 13.20
CA GLN A 165 -0.71 -14.00 13.32
C GLN A 165 0.65 -13.74 13.97
N ARG A 166 0.88 -14.32 15.15
CA ARG A 166 2.21 -14.47 15.77
C ARG A 166 2.75 -15.86 15.48
N GLU A 167 4.04 -16.07 15.69
CA GLU A 167 4.73 -17.32 15.31
C GLU A 167 3.97 -18.60 15.69
N ASN A 168 3.37 -18.64 16.89
CA ASN A 168 2.71 -19.84 17.40
C ASN A 168 1.26 -19.60 17.88
N ILE A 169 0.70 -18.42 17.63
CA ILE A 169 -0.63 -18.08 18.14
C ILE A 169 -1.33 -17.04 17.27
N GLN A 170 -2.64 -17.22 17.11
CA GLN A 170 -3.52 -16.18 16.59
C GLN A 170 -3.83 -15.18 17.70
N TRP A 171 -3.54 -13.92 17.46
CA TRP A 171 -3.59 -12.86 18.44
C TRP A 171 -4.66 -11.84 18.05
N CYS A 172 -5.54 -11.49 18.98
CA CYS A 172 -6.57 -10.47 18.77
C CYS A 172 -6.13 -9.17 19.44
N MET A 173 -6.14 -8.07 18.70
CA MET A 173 -5.69 -6.76 19.18
C MET A 173 -6.74 -5.70 18.90
N SER A 174 -7.06 -4.87 19.89
CA SER A 174 -7.95 -3.72 19.76
C SER A 174 -7.34 -2.49 20.46
N THR A 175 -7.92 -1.33 20.21
CA THR A 175 -7.60 -0.10 20.95
C THR A 175 -8.74 0.28 21.87
N GLU A 176 -8.41 0.69 23.10
CA GLU A 176 -9.37 1.12 24.10
C GLU A 176 -9.21 2.62 24.38
N ILE A 177 -10.35 3.32 24.52
CA ILE A 177 -10.40 4.75 24.85
C ILE A 177 -11.16 4.98 26.15
N THR A 178 -10.84 6.05 26.87
CA THR A 178 -11.59 6.41 28.07
C THR A 178 -13.02 6.81 27.70
N LYS A 179 -14.01 6.31 28.45
CA LYS A 179 -15.44 6.62 28.22
C LYS A 179 -15.84 8.01 28.74
N ASP A 180 -15.03 8.60 29.62
CA ASP A 180 -15.30 9.90 30.22
C ASP A 180 -15.06 11.05 29.23
N ARG A 181 -15.92 12.08 29.27
CA ARG A 181 -15.71 13.34 28.54
C ARG A 181 -15.61 14.52 29.53
N PRO A 182 -14.58 15.38 29.46
CA PRO A 182 -13.44 15.34 28.53
C PRO A 182 -12.58 14.08 28.71
N PHE A 183 -11.98 13.60 27.62
CA PHE A 183 -11.17 12.37 27.65
C PHE A 183 -10.06 12.52 28.69
N THR A 184 -9.98 11.55 29.59
CA THR A 184 -8.92 11.48 30.59
C THR A 184 -7.78 10.61 30.04
N SER A 185 -6.56 10.81 30.54
CA SER A 185 -5.45 9.92 30.18
C SER A 185 -5.47 8.68 31.06
N PHE A 186 -5.28 7.48 30.48
CA PHE A 186 -4.97 6.29 31.28
C PHE A 186 -3.64 6.47 32.02
N SER A 187 -3.49 5.92 33.22
CA SER A 187 -2.18 5.53 33.75
C SER A 187 -1.78 4.16 33.17
N TYR A 188 -0.53 3.71 33.32
CA TYR A 188 -0.15 2.35 32.87
C TYR A 188 -0.97 1.28 33.61
N ASP A 189 -1.05 1.37 34.94
CA ASP A 189 -1.78 0.39 35.76
C ASP A 189 -3.30 0.43 35.45
N ALA A 190 -3.86 1.61 35.13
CA ALA A 190 -5.23 1.72 34.67
C ALA A 190 -5.43 1.06 33.30
N ALA A 191 -4.51 1.23 32.36
CA ALA A 191 -4.58 0.56 31.05
C ALA A 191 -4.52 -0.97 31.19
N VAL A 192 -3.62 -1.49 32.02
CA VAL A 192 -3.54 -2.93 32.35
C VAL A 192 -4.88 -3.42 32.92
N THR A 193 -5.42 -2.71 33.91
CA THR A 193 -6.71 -3.06 34.54
C THR A 193 -7.88 -2.98 33.55
N THR A 194 -7.88 -2.00 32.66
CA THR A 194 -8.91 -1.87 31.63
C THR A 194 -8.86 -3.03 30.65
N CYS A 195 -7.67 -3.41 30.16
CA CYS A 195 -7.52 -4.58 29.29
C CYS A 195 -7.96 -5.88 29.99
N ASP A 196 -7.59 -6.08 31.26
CA ASP A 196 -7.98 -7.27 32.04
C ASP A 196 -9.51 -7.37 32.18
N ASN A 197 -10.18 -6.25 32.43
CA ASN A 197 -11.65 -6.20 32.48
C ASN A 197 -12.33 -6.43 31.12
N GLN A 198 -11.61 -6.27 30.00
CA GLN A 198 -12.11 -6.52 28.65
C GLN A 198 -11.83 -7.97 28.25
N ASN A 199 -12.71 -8.89 28.64
CA ASN A 199 -12.62 -10.32 28.31
C ASN A 199 -11.34 -11.03 28.81
N GLY A 200 -10.70 -10.55 29.89
CA GLY A 200 -9.44 -11.11 30.38
C GLY A 200 -8.26 -10.83 29.43
N SER A 201 -8.35 -9.75 28.64
CA SER A 201 -7.28 -9.37 27.72
C SER A 201 -6.09 -8.80 28.47
N VAL A 202 -4.96 -8.68 27.79
CA VAL A 202 -3.75 -8.06 28.34
C VAL A 202 -3.43 -6.78 27.60
N LEU A 203 -2.84 -5.81 28.32
CA LEU A 203 -2.16 -4.72 27.64
C LEU A 203 -1.01 -5.35 26.85
N THR A 204 -0.89 -5.02 25.56
CA THR A 204 0.08 -5.66 24.65
C THR A 204 0.96 -4.63 23.95
N GLY A 205 2.12 -5.07 23.48
CA GLY A 205 2.95 -4.38 22.48
C GLY A 205 2.92 -5.09 21.12
N ALA A 206 3.68 -4.55 20.17
CA ALA A 206 3.98 -5.21 18.90
C ALA A 206 5.14 -6.20 19.08
N THR A 207 5.07 -7.35 18.42
CA THR A 207 6.15 -8.35 18.39
C THR A 207 7.08 -8.20 17.17
N ASN A 208 6.66 -7.43 16.18
CA ASN A 208 7.41 -7.17 14.95
C ASN A 208 6.95 -5.85 14.30
N ALA A 209 7.65 -5.43 13.25
CA ALA A 209 7.36 -4.19 12.54
C ALA A 209 5.97 -4.17 11.88
N ALA A 210 5.48 -5.31 11.37
CA ALA A 210 4.18 -5.38 10.73
C ALA A 210 3.03 -5.18 11.74
N GLU A 211 3.14 -5.75 12.95
CA GLU A 211 2.19 -5.46 14.04
C GLU A 211 2.23 -3.97 14.44
N MET A 212 3.40 -3.34 14.43
CA MET A 212 3.51 -1.91 14.72
C MET A 212 2.79 -1.04 13.67
N GLU A 213 2.88 -1.38 12.38
CA GLU A 213 2.12 -0.69 11.33
C GLU A 213 0.60 -0.86 11.50
N LYS A 214 0.15 -2.03 11.98
CA LYS A 214 -1.26 -2.24 12.34
C LYS A 214 -1.69 -1.38 13.52
N ILE A 215 -0.85 -1.25 14.56
CA ILE A 215 -1.11 -0.34 15.69
C ILE A 215 -1.22 1.11 15.22
N LYS A 216 -0.31 1.58 14.35
CA LYS A 216 -0.37 2.93 13.77
C LYS A 216 -1.67 3.15 12.98
N THR A 217 -2.09 2.15 12.21
CA THR A 217 -3.35 2.21 11.45
C THR A 217 -4.55 2.33 12.39
N MET A 218 -4.60 1.52 13.46
CA MET A 218 -5.65 1.64 14.48
C MET A 218 -5.63 3.01 15.16
N GLN A 219 -4.45 3.57 15.42
CA GLN A 219 -4.29 4.92 15.95
C GLN A 219 -4.88 5.99 15.00
N SER A 220 -4.54 5.92 13.71
CA SER A 220 -5.07 6.83 12.69
C SER A 220 -6.58 6.73 12.53
N ASN A 221 -7.15 5.51 12.66
CA ASN A 221 -8.59 5.31 12.58
C ASN A 221 -9.35 5.97 13.74
N LEU A 222 -8.79 5.98 14.96
CA LEU A 222 -9.39 6.69 16.09
C LEU A 222 -9.52 8.21 15.83
N LEU A 223 -8.55 8.81 15.12
CA LEU A 223 -8.61 10.20 14.70
C LEU A 223 -9.65 10.41 13.60
N SER A 224 -9.64 9.57 12.56
CA SER A 224 -10.52 9.73 11.40
C SER A 224 -12.00 9.57 11.77
N TRP A 225 -12.31 8.67 12.70
CA TRP A 225 -13.67 8.46 13.19
C TRP A 225 -14.14 9.52 14.20
N GLY A 226 -13.26 10.44 14.62
CA GLY A 226 -13.55 11.42 15.67
C GLY A 226 -13.83 10.77 17.03
N ALA A 227 -13.30 9.56 17.24
CA ALA A 227 -13.45 8.81 18.49
C ALA A 227 -12.63 9.44 19.63
N VAL A 228 -11.58 10.18 19.28
CA VAL A 228 -10.76 11.00 20.18
C VAL A 228 -10.76 12.47 19.71
N PRO A 229 -10.39 13.44 20.57
CA PRO A 229 -10.26 14.84 20.15
C PRO A 229 -9.28 14.97 18.97
N LYS A 230 -9.45 15.99 18.12
CA LYS A 230 -8.51 16.30 17.01
C LYS A 230 -7.13 16.79 17.48
N GLU A 231 -6.85 16.70 18.77
CA GLU A 231 -5.56 17.03 19.38
C GLU A 231 -4.63 15.82 19.34
N SER A 232 -3.32 16.04 19.41
CA SER A 232 -2.33 14.97 19.49
C SER A 232 -2.59 14.08 20.70
N PHE A 233 -2.70 12.77 20.49
CA PHE A 233 -2.88 11.77 21.54
C PHE A 233 -1.82 10.67 21.43
N ALA A 234 -1.61 9.94 22.53
CA ALA A 234 -0.72 8.79 22.59
C ALA A 234 -1.50 7.53 22.92
N LEU A 235 -1.14 6.41 22.30
CA LEU A 235 -1.56 5.07 22.72
C LEU A 235 -0.57 4.53 23.76
N ARG A 236 -1.09 3.90 24.81
CA ARG A 236 -0.26 3.12 25.73
C ARG A 236 -0.11 1.72 25.18
N LEU A 237 1.14 1.27 25.08
CA LEU A 237 1.50 -0.11 24.78
C LEU A 237 2.08 -0.74 26.03
N ASP A 238 2.11 -2.08 26.06
CA ASP A 238 2.77 -2.79 27.16
C ASP A 238 4.28 -2.49 27.20
N GLY A 239 4.82 -2.45 28.42
CA GLY A 239 6.20 -2.12 28.70
C GLY A 239 6.35 -1.06 29.80
N LYS A 240 6.75 -1.50 30.99
CA LYS A 240 7.17 -0.63 32.09
C LYS A 240 8.65 -0.86 32.35
N ARG A 241 9.47 0.20 32.24
CA ARG A 241 10.89 0.13 32.60
C ARG A 241 11.03 -0.31 34.05
N THR A 242 12.01 -1.18 34.33
CA THR A 242 12.39 -1.53 35.71
C THR A 242 12.80 -0.29 36.48
N THR A 243 12.75 -0.32 37.81
CA THR A 243 13.12 0.85 38.66
C THR A 243 14.53 1.36 38.36
N ALA A 244 15.49 0.46 38.12
CA ALA A 244 16.84 0.83 37.70
C ALA A 244 16.84 1.58 36.35
N CYS A 245 16.03 1.12 35.40
CA CYS A 245 15.92 1.72 34.07
C CYS A 245 15.05 2.96 34.00
N GLN A 246 14.32 3.32 35.05
CA GLN A 246 13.63 4.61 35.15
C GLN A 246 14.60 5.73 35.51
N ALA A 247 15.57 5.46 36.39
CA ALA A 247 16.57 6.44 36.81
C ALA A 247 17.66 6.66 35.76
N THR A 248 18.09 5.60 35.07
CA THR A 248 19.15 5.66 34.05
C THR A 248 18.74 4.94 32.75
N PRO A 249 17.72 5.46 32.04
CA PRO A 249 17.06 4.76 30.93
C PRO A 249 17.95 4.49 29.71
N ARG A 250 19.08 5.20 29.59
CA ARG A 250 20.01 5.09 28.46
C ARG A 250 21.21 4.17 28.75
N THR A 251 21.24 3.51 29.90
CA THR A 251 22.30 2.53 30.19
C THR A 251 22.14 1.31 29.29
N ALA A 252 23.26 0.67 28.92
CA ALA A 252 23.24 -0.49 28.03
C ALA A 252 22.28 -1.58 28.53
N SER A 253 22.30 -1.90 29.83
CA SER A 253 21.40 -2.87 30.48
C SER A 253 19.91 -2.49 30.46
N CYS A 254 19.60 -1.23 30.17
CA CYS A 254 18.23 -0.71 30.07
C CYS A 254 17.78 -0.49 28.63
N MET A 255 18.67 -0.76 27.69
CA MET A 255 18.47 -0.76 26.26
C MET A 255 18.72 -2.17 25.68
N THR A 256 18.89 -3.21 26.53
CA THR A 256 19.06 -4.61 26.12
C THR A 256 17.72 -5.33 25.93
N ASP A 257 17.69 -6.23 24.95
CA ASP A 257 16.56 -6.90 24.29
C ASP A 257 15.75 -7.93 25.12
N GLU A 258 15.63 -7.79 26.44
CA GLU A 258 14.93 -8.79 27.27
C GLU A 258 13.39 -8.74 27.21
N LEU A 259 12.80 -7.93 26.31
CA LEU A 259 11.38 -7.99 25.94
C LEU A 259 11.23 -8.09 24.41
N ALA A 260 11.35 -9.33 23.93
CA ALA A 260 10.72 -9.90 22.73
C ALA A 260 10.75 -9.08 21.42
N ALA A 261 11.87 -9.17 20.71
CA ALA A 261 11.88 -9.55 19.30
C ALA A 261 13.21 -10.25 19.02
N THR A 262 13.15 -11.37 18.31
CA THR A 262 14.27 -12.19 17.86
C THR A 262 15.49 -11.39 17.41
N ASP A 263 16.67 -11.93 17.73
CA ASP A 263 18.00 -11.54 17.23
C ASP A 263 17.95 -10.92 15.82
N TYR A 264 17.99 -9.60 15.75
CA TYR A 264 18.41 -8.89 14.54
C TYR A 264 19.62 -8.04 14.93
N LYS A 265 20.79 -8.69 15.00
CA LYS A 265 22.11 -8.06 15.00
C LYS A 265 22.35 -7.03 13.88
N ASP A 266 21.38 -6.83 12.99
CA ASP A 266 21.38 -5.88 11.88
C ASP A 266 20.20 -4.89 11.93
N MET A 267 19.61 -4.59 13.09
CA MET A 267 18.67 -3.47 13.18
C MET A 267 19.39 -2.11 13.15
N CYS A 268 19.36 -1.47 11.99
CA CYS A 268 19.70 -0.06 11.84
C CYS A 268 18.54 0.81 12.34
N TYR A 269 18.70 1.48 13.48
CA TYR A 269 17.80 2.55 13.89
C TYR A 269 18.01 3.77 13.00
N LEU A 270 17.07 4.02 12.10
CA LEU A 270 17.03 5.26 11.33
C LEU A 270 16.64 6.40 12.25
N CYS A 271 17.53 7.37 12.43
CA CYS A 271 17.23 8.59 13.14
C CYS A 271 16.43 9.52 12.21
N PRO A 272 15.24 10.01 12.61
CA PRO A 272 14.48 10.93 11.77
C PRO A 272 15.22 12.27 11.61
N TYR A 273 14.94 12.98 10.52
CA TYR A 273 15.40 14.37 10.32
C TYR A 273 14.96 15.23 11.53
N GLU A 274 15.84 16.10 12.02
CA GLU A 274 15.70 16.85 13.29
C GLU A 274 15.66 16.02 14.59
N GLY A 275 15.66 14.69 14.51
CA GLY A 275 15.63 13.80 15.68
C GLY A 275 16.95 13.74 16.46
N VAL A 276 18.07 14.16 15.88
CA VAL A 276 19.41 14.08 16.50
C VAL A 276 20.18 15.38 16.29
N THR A 277 20.29 16.20 17.33
CA THR A 277 21.07 17.45 17.25
C THR A 277 22.55 17.27 17.59
N SER A 278 22.91 16.15 18.21
CA SER A 278 24.30 15.84 18.55
C SER A 278 24.55 14.34 18.75
N VAL A 279 25.78 13.91 18.50
CA VAL A 279 26.30 12.57 18.76
C VAL A 279 27.61 12.71 19.54
N THR A 280 27.71 12.03 20.68
CA THR A 280 28.98 11.93 21.41
C THR A 280 29.71 10.67 20.98
N PRO A 281 31.00 10.73 20.59
CA PRO A 281 31.80 9.54 20.33
C PRO A 281 31.79 8.61 21.54
N GLY A 282 31.40 7.36 21.31
CA GLY A 282 31.49 6.30 22.31
C GLY A 282 32.92 5.77 22.43
N ILE A 283 33.14 4.93 23.44
CA ILE A 283 34.31 4.05 23.47
C ILE A 283 34.16 3.10 22.27
N ALA A 284 35.24 2.87 21.52
CA ALA A 284 35.26 1.90 20.43
C ALA A 284 35.09 0.47 20.98
N ASP A 285 33.85 0.10 21.29
CA ASP A 285 33.44 -1.27 21.52
C ASP A 285 32.50 -1.72 20.38
N GLU A 286 32.48 -3.01 20.08
CA GLU A 286 31.81 -3.54 18.88
C GLU A 286 30.28 -3.41 18.90
N ARG A 287 29.70 -2.74 19.90
CA ARG A 287 28.27 -2.81 20.25
C ARG A 287 27.44 -1.63 19.78
N ASN A 288 28.02 -0.44 19.61
CA ASN A 288 27.28 0.75 19.16
C ASN A 288 28.00 1.40 17.97
N LYS A 289 27.44 1.23 16.77
CA LYS A 289 27.94 1.87 15.54
C LYS A 289 26.95 2.96 15.13
N VAL A 290 27.46 4.16 14.87
CA VAL A 290 26.68 5.25 14.29
C VAL A 290 27.18 5.46 12.86
N ALA A 291 26.27 5.38 11.90
CA ALA A 291 26.53 5.71 10.52
C ALA A 291 25.94 7.09 10.20
N PHE A 292 26.69 7.91 9.49
CA PHE A 292 26.22 9.18 8.94
C PHE A 292 26.17 9.06 7.42
N ARG A 293 25.06 9.45 6.81
CA ARG A 293 24.93 9.53 5.36
C ARG A 293 25.46 10.90 4.92
N ILE A 294 26.71 11.02 4.48
CA ILE A 294 27.32 12.28 4.06
C ILE A 294 27.51 12.34 2.55
N MET A 295 27.41 13.52 1.95
CA MET A 295 27.84 13.75 0.57
C MET A 295 29.37 13.73 0.52
N VAL A 296 29.91 13.02 -0.46
CA VAL A 296 31.35 12.96 -0.74
C VAL A 296 31.57 13.47 -2.16
N ASP A 297 32.49 14.42 -2.32
CA ASP A 297 32.87 14.96 -3.63
C ASP A 297 33.83 13.96 -4.29
N THR A 298 33.30 12.97 -5.01
CA THR A 298 34.13 11.99 -5.71
C THR A 298 33.62 11.74 -7.12
N THR A 299 34.48 12.00 -8.10
CA THR A 299 34.38 11.52 -9.50
C THR A 299 34.61 10.00 -9.62
N SER A 300 34.58 9.26 -8.51
CA SER A 300 34.90 7.83 -8.39
C SER A 300 34.08 7.22 -7.26
N LEU A 301 33.11 6.35 -7.59
CA LEU A 301 32.12 5.75 -6.69
C LEU A 301 32.69 4.78 -5.62
N ASP A 302 34.00 4.49 -5.64
CA ASP A 302 34.58 3.37 -4.89
C ASP A 302 35.47 3.76 -3.69
N TYR A 303 35.45 5.01 -3.21
CA TYR A 303 36.31 5.41 -2.08
C TYR A 303 35.59 6.22 -1.01
N CYS A 304 35.47 5.67 0.21
CA CYS A 304 35.14 6.47 1.38
C CYS A 304 36.32 7.41 1.72
N PRO A 305 36.09 8.69 2.05
CA PRO A 305 37.16 9.56 2.50
C PRO A 305 37.84 8.97 3.75
N SER A 306 39.15 9.17 3.88
CA SER A 306 39.95 8.72 5.02
C SER A 306 40.42 9.90 5.85
N GLY A 307 40.40 9.80 7.18
CA GLY A 307 40.86 10.86 8.08
C GLY A 307 40.50 10.57 9.54
N VAL A 308 40.92 11.43 10.47
CA VAL A 308 40.52 11.32 11.88
C VAL A 308 39.11 11.86 12.12
N ASN A 309 38.40 11.34 13.13
CA ASN A 309 37.06 11.80 13.56
C ASN A 309 35.93 11.71 12.50
N PRO A 310 35.73 10.59 11.79
CA PRO A 310 34.56 10.41 10.92
C PRO A 310 33.26 10.67 11.71
N PRO A 311 32.24 11.34 11.13
CA PRO A 311 32.06 11.62 9.70
C PRO A 311 32.73 12.91 9.22
N THR A 312 33.32 13.69 10.12
CA THR A 312 34.05 14.93 9.81
C THR A 312 35.54 14.62 9.64
N PHE A 313 35.92 14.13 8.46
CA PHE A 313 37.29 13.75 8.18
C PHE A 313 38.23 14.95 8.39
N ASP A 314 39.18 14.78 9.31
CA ASP A 314 40.13 15.81 9.74
C ASP A 314 39.46 17.10 10.27
N ASN A 315 38.30 16.93 10.92
CA ASN A 315 37.45 18.00 11.47
C ASN A 315 36.90 18.98 10.43
N VAL A 316 36.96 18.63 9.15
CA VAL A 316 36.27 19.37 8.10
C VAL A 316 34.77 19.09 8.22
N LYS A 317 33.95 20.13 8.08
CA LYS A 317 32.49 19.99 8.11
C LYS A 317 32.04 19.03 7.01
N ALA A 318 31.17 18.10 7.38
CA ALA A 318 30.54 17.19 6.43
C ALA A 318 29.08 17.61 6.24
N SER A 319 28.60 17.58 5.00
CA SER A 319 27.22 17.94 4.68
C SER A 319 26.52 16.77 4.00
N ALA A 320 25.21 16.69 4.13
CA ALA A 320 24.40 15.79 3.33
C ALA A 320 23.03 16.37 3.00
N ASP A 321 22.45 15.86 1.95
CA ASP A 321 21.07 16.07 1.55
C ASP A 321 20.25 14.78 1.80
N ILE A 322 19.01 14.96 2.21
CA ILE A 322 18.03 13.90 2.43
C ILE A 322 16.82 14.25 1.56
N THR A 323 16.61 13.41 0.56
CA THR A 323 15.38 13.37 -0.22
C THR A 323 14.52 12.25 0.35
N PRO A 324 13.42 12.54 1.06
CA PRO A 324 12.50 11.50 1.52
C PRO A 324 11.83 10.91 0.28
N TYR A 325 12.33 9.78 -0.19
CA TYR A 325 11.69 9.00 -1.24
C TYR A 325 10.66 8.09 -0.58
N ASN A 326 9.55 8.66 -0.13
CA ASN A 326 8.35 7.89 0.21
C ASN A 326 7.26 8.29 -0.77
N ALA A 327 7.03 7.43 -1.77
CA ALA A 327 6.04 7.59 -2.83
C ALA A 327 4.57 7.50 -2.33
N THR A 328 4.34 7.51 -1.02
CA THR A 328 3.03 7.29 -0.40
C THR A 328 2.57 8.42 0.54
N ASP A 329 3.45 9.36 0.92
CA ASP A 329 3.07 10.50 1.78
C ASP A 329 2.80 11.74 0.93
N SER A 330 1.54 12.19 0.91
CA SER A 330 1.09 13.39 0.20
C SER A 330 1.70 14.71 0.72
N ASP A 331 2.41 14.68 1.86
CA ASP A 331 2.94 15.88 2.53
C ASP A 331 4.47 15.99 2.55
N SER A 332 5.22 14.94 2.18
CA SER A 332 6.66 14.85 2.49
C SER A 332 7.71 15.18 1.42
N PRO A 333 7.43 15.29 0.10
CA PRO A 333 8.51 15.53 -0.85
C PRO A 333 8.70 17.01 -1.24
N GLN A 334 8.01 17.97 -0.61
CA GLN A 334 8.08 19.39 -0.99
C GLN A 334 9.44 20.06 -0.71
N TYR A 335 10.32 19.45 0.08
CA TYR A 335 11.60 20.04 0.51
C TYR A 335 12.80 19.10 0.28
N ILE A 336 13.95 19.70 -0.01
CA ILE A 336 15.27 19.08 0.15
C ILE A 336 15.72 19.41 1.56
N TYR A 337 16.08 18.39 2.31
CA TYR A 337 16.56 18.54 3.68
C TYR A 337 18.07 18.43 3.71
N TYR A 338 18.76 19.46 4.18
CA TYR A 338 20.20 19.48 4.37
C TYR A 338 20.53 19.30 5.84
N TYR A 339 21.68 18.69 6.09
CA TYR A 339 22.31 18.80 7.40
C TYR A 339 23.82 18.94 7.29
N THR A 340 24.40 19.65 8.25
CA THR A 340 25.84 19.79 8.41
C THR A 340 26.26 19.19 9.74
N VAL A 341 27.31 18.36 9.72
CA VAL A 341 27.96 17.82 10.89
C VAL A 341 29.26 18.59 11.15
N SER A 342 29.45 19.04 12.39
CA SER A 342 30.67 19.70 12.86
C SER A 342 31.19 18.99 14.10
N TYR A 343 32.50 18.80 14.23
CA TYR A 343 33.10 18.19 15.41
C TYR A 343 33.83 19.22 16.27
N SER A 344 33.43 19.33 17.54
CA SER A 344 34.11 20.17 18.52
C SER A 344 33.86 19.65 19.94
N ASN A 345 34.81 19.85 20.85
CA ASN A 345 34.67 19.45 22.27
C ASN A 345 34.28 17.98 22.47
N SER A 346 34.79 17.08 21.62
CA SER A 346 34.43 15.64 21.63
C SER A 346 32.95 15.36 21.37
N ILE A 347 32.27 16.21 20.59
CA ILE A 347 30.86 16.04 20.20
C ILE A 347 30.72 16.38 18.72
N TRP A 348 30.02 15.54 17.96
CA TRP A 348 29.50 15.89 16.64
C TRP A 348 28.17 16.62 16.82
N SER A 349 28.10 17.88 16.39
CA SER A 349 26.88 18.68 16.35
C SER A 349 26.27 18.62 14.94
N ILE A 350 24.95 18.48 14.88
CA ILE A 350 24.19 18.39 13.63
C ILE A 350 23.30 19.62 13.53
N ILE A 351 23.44 20.38 12.42
CA ILE A 351 22.61 21.53 12.10
C ILE A 351 21.78 21.17 10.88
N TYR A 352 20.47 21.37 10.99
CA TYR A 352 19.49 21.06 9.97
C TYR A 352 19.02 22.33 9.24
N SER A 353 18.72 22.20 7.95
CA SER A 353 18.10 23.27 7.15
C SER A 353 17.36 22.66 5.97
N SER A 354 16.30 23.30 5.46
CA SER A 354 15.55 22.79 4.31
C SER A 354 15.36 23.86 3.23
N VAL A 355 15.20 23.41 1.99
CA VAL A 355 14.92 24.27 0.83
C VAL A 355 13.74 23.65 0.06
N PRO A 356 12.73 24.43 -0.37
CA PRO A 356 11.64 23.92 -1.19
C PRO A 356 12.14 23.36 -2.52
N ARG A 357 11.63 22.19 -2.95
CA ARG A 357 11.90 21.61 -4.27
C ARG A 357 11.23 22.36 -5.40
N CYS A 358 10.06 22.92 -5.10
CA CYS A 358 9.22 23.61 -6.05
C CYS A 358 9.04 25.06 -5.64
N LEU A 359 8.74 25.90 -6.64
CA LEU A 359 8.31 27.27 -6.39
C LEU A 359 7.01 27.28 -5.56
N PRO A 360 6.72 28.37 -4.83
CA PRO A 360 5.45 28.50 -4.11
C PRO A 360 4.25 28.22 -5.03
N ASN A 361 3.27 27.47 -4.52
CA ASN A 361 2.05 27.02 -5.23
C ASN A 361 2.25 25.92 -6.28
N PHE A 362 3.46 25.37 -6.41
CA PHE A 362 3.68 24.15 -7.19
C PHE A 362 3.65 22.93 -6.28
N VAL A 363 3.15 21.82 -6.82
CA VAL A 363 3.12 20.53 -6.15
C VAL A 363 4.26 19.68 -6.69
N PHE A 364 5.09 19.14 -5.80
CA PHE A 364 6.12 18.18 -6.19
C PHE A 364 5.50 16.83 -6.54
N VAL A 365 5.94 16.25 -7.65
CA VAL A 365 5.61 14.90 -8.10
C VAL A 365 6.88 14.20 -8.57
N GLN A 366 6.97 12.89 -8.36
CA GLN A 366 8.10 12.10 -8.85
C GLN A 366 7.72 11.47 -10.19
N ARG A 367 8.45 11.82 -11.27
CA ARG A 367 8.39 11.11 -12.55
C ARG A 367 9.41 9.97 -12.56
N GLU A 368 9.32 9.09 -13.56
CA GLU A 368 10.21 7.92 -13.68
C GLU A 368 11.70 8.32 -13.73
N SER A 369 12.02 9.43 -14.40
CA SER A 369 13.40 9.87 -14.63
C SER A 369 13.90 10.96 -13.67
N HIS A 370 13.01 11.79 -13.11
CA HIS A 370 13.38 12.95 -12.27
C HIS A 370 12.22 13.50 -11.44
N GLY A 371 12.51 14.46 -10.56
CA GLY A 371 11.50 15.19 -9.79
C GLY A 371 10.88 16.32 -10.62
N TRP A 372 9.58 16.49 -10.52
CA TRP A 372 8.81 17.47 -11.29
C TRP A 372 7.93 18.31 -10.39
N CYS A 373 7.67 19.56 -10.79
CA CYS A 373 6.82 20.50 -10.08
C CYS A 373 5.66 20.88 -10.99
N ILE A 374 4.43 20.58 -10.60
CA ILE A 374 3.22 20.80 -11.41
C ILE A 374 2.24 21.76 -10.71
N THR A 375 1.58 22.61 -11.49
CA THR A 375 0.51 23.50 -11.00
C THR A 375 -0.43 23.93 -12.14
N LEU A 376 -1.52 24.61 -11.79
CA LEU A 376 -2.37 25.34 -12.72
C LEU A 376 -2.15 26.84 -12.59
N ILE A 377 -2.01 27.51 -13.73
CA ILE A 377 -2.01 28.97 -13.80
C ILE A 377 -3.36 29.43 -14.33
N GLN A 378 -4.14 30.08 -13.46
CA GLN A 378 -5.39 30.72 -13.86
C GLN A 378 -5.08 32.06 -14.57
N THR A 379 -5.76 32.33 -15.68
CA THR A 379 -5.53 33.50 -16.52
C THR A 379 -6.80 34.26 -16.83
N SER A 380 -6.65 35.56 -17.07
CA SER A 380 -7.69 36.44 -17.60
C SER A 380 -7.00 37.51 -18.46
N PRO A 381 -7.32 37.65 -19.76
CA PRO A 381 -8.38 36.98 -20.52
C PRO A 381 -8.09 35.48 -20.84
N PRO A 382 -9.05 34.76 -21.44
CA PRO A 382 -8.83 33.40 -21.94
C PRO A 382 -7.68 33.30 -22.94
N LEU A 383 -6.97 32.16 -22.96
CA LEU A 383 -5.76 31.97 -23.75
C LEU A 383 -5.92 30.99 -24.93
N ASN A 384 -5.27 31.32 -26.05
CA ASN A 384 -4.98 30.35 -27.11
C ASN A 384 -3.82 29.41 -26.72
N TYR A 385 -3.55 28.39 -27.54
CA TYR A 385 -2.52 27.40 -27.26
C TYR A 385 -1.11 28.00 -27.17
N ALA A 386 -0.72 28.84 -28.13
CA ALA A 386 0.59 29.47 -28.15
C ALA A 386 0.82 30.37 -26.94
N ALA A 387 -0.23 31.06 -26.49
CA ALA A 387 -0.20 31.90 -25.29
C ALA A 387 -0.10 31.07 -24.00
N ALA A 388 -0.66 29.85 -23.96
CA ALA A 388 -0.47 28.93 -22.84
C ALA A 388 0.97 28.39 -22.80
N VAL A 389 1.56 28.04 -23.95
CA VAL A 389 2.98 27.64 -24.05
C VAL A 389 3.90 28.78 -23.57
N GLN A 390 3.68 30.01 -24.04
CA GLN A 390 4.47 31.15 -23.59
C GLN A 390 4.19 31.49 -22.12
N GLY A 391 2.94 31.38 -21.68
CA GLY A 391 2.53 31.60 -20.30
C GLY A 391 3.22 30.66 -19.33
N ALA A 392 3.49 29.41 -19.73
CA ALA A 392 4.27 28.48 -18.93
C ALA A 392 5.73 28.91 -18.76
N VAL A 393 6.35 29.44 -19.81
CA VAL A 393 7.71 29.99 -19.73
C VAL A 393 7.74 31.21 -18.80
N ASP A 394 6.79 32.12 -18.96
CA ASP A 394 6.79 33.41 -18.29
C ASP A 394 6.40 33.31 -16.80
N ASN A 395 5.47 32.42 -16.45
CA ASN A 395 4.86 32.38 -15.12
C ASN A 395 5.33 31.20 -14.25
N CYS A 396 6.06 30.23 -14.82
CA CYS A 396 6.48 29.03 -14.10
C CYS A 396 7.99 28.89 -13.98
N GLY A 397 8.70 30.02 -13.81
CA GLY A 397 10.15 29.99 -13.63
C GLY A 397 10.90 29.37 -14.81
N LYS A 398 10.44 29.61 -16.04
CA LYS A 398 10.91 28.96 -17.28
C LYS A 398 10.49 27.49 -17.43
N GLY A 399 9.31 27.14 -16.91
CA GLY A 399 8.69 25.84 -17.11
C GLY A 399 8.14 25.65 -18.53
N ILE A 400 7.41 24.55 -18.70
CA ILE A 400 6.73 24.16 -19.94
C ILE A 400 5.23 24.01 -19.70
N LEU A 401 4.45 24.11 -20.79
CA LEU A 401 3.10 23.57 -20.78
C LEU A 401 3.24 22.07 -20.53
N SER A 402 2.60 21.55 -19.49
CA SER A 402 2.85 20.19 -19.00
C SER A 402 1.72 19.25 -19.42
N GLY A 403 2.08 17.99 -19.65
CA GLY A 403 1.15 16.87 -19.60
C GLY A 403 1.21 16.21 -18.23
N VAL A 404 0.65 15.00 -18.12
CA VAL A 404 0.68 14.20 -16.89
C VAL A 404 1.23 12.80 -17.15
N THR A 405 2.07 12.30 -16.24
CA THR A 405 2.74 11.00 -16.39
C THR A 405 2.30 9.93 -15.40
N ASN A 406 1.38 10.27 -14.50
CA ASN A 406 0.80 9.36 -13.50
C ASN A 406 -0.57 9.87 -13.02
N GLN A 407 -1.31 9.02 -12.31
CA GLN A 407 -2.65 9.36 -11.79
C GLN A 407 -2.61 10.53 -10.80
N TRP A 408 -1.56 10.65 -9.99
CA TRP A 408 -1.44 11.71 -9.00
C TRP A 408 -1.31 13.10 -9.63
N GLU A 409 -0.53 13.22 -10.70
CA GLU A 409 -0.47 14.45 -11.52
C GLU A 409 -1.86 14.82 -12.07
N MET A 410 -2.63 13.84 -12.54
CA MET A 410 -4.00 14.08 -13.00
C MET A 410 -4.91 14.54 -11.86
N ASP A 411 -4.86 13.88 -10.71
CA ASP A 411 -5.67 14.25 -9.54
C ASP A 411 -5.38 15.69 -9.08
N ILE A 412 -4.11 16.14 -9.16
CA ILE A 412 -3.72 17.53 -8.89
C ILE A 412 -4.39 18.50 -9.88
N VAL A 413 -4.34 18.19 -11.18
CA VAL A 413 -4.98 19.00 -12.23
C VAL A 413 -6.49 19.09 -11.98
N VAL A 414 -7.14 17.97 -11.70
CA VAL A 414 -8.59 17.91 -11.43
C VAL A 414 -8.94 18.69 -10.16
N TYR A 415 -8.19 18.51 -9.08
CA TYR A 415 -8.42 19.18 -7.81
C TYR A 415 -8.25 20.70 -7.91
N GLN A 416 -7.14 21.16 -8.51
CA GLN A 416 -6.91 22.59 -8.70
C GLN A 416 -7.91 23.20 -9.69
N GLY A 417 -8.28 22.46 -10.75
CA GLY A 417 -9.31 22.88 -11.70
C GLY A 417 -10.68 23.03 -11.04
N GLY A 418 -11.03 22.13 -10.12
CA GLY A 418 -12.25 22.23 -9.31
C GLY A 418 -12.30 23.49 -8.43
N LYS A 419 -11.15 23.93 -7.90
CA LYS A 419 -11.06 25.22 -7.18
C LYS A 419 -11.31 26.41 -8.10
N ILE A 420 -10.75 26.39 -9.30
CA ILE A 420 -10.98 27.43 -10.31
C ILE A 420 -12.46 27.44 -10.72
N TYR A 421 -13.06 26.28 -10.96
CA TYR A 421 -14.48 26.15 -11.30
C TYR A 421 -15.39 26.77 -10.23
N ALA A 422 -15.12 26.48 -8.96
CA ALA A 422 -15.85 27.07 -7.83
C ALA A 422 -15.64 28.59 -7.74
N ASN A 423 -14.40 29.07 -7.92
CA ASN A 423 -14.07 30.50 -7.92
C ASN A 423 -14.76 31.27 -9.06
N LEU A 424 -14.95 30.61 -10.21
CA LEU A 424 -15.68 31.13 -11.37
C LEU A 424 -17.20 30.91 -11.28
N GLN A 425 -17.72 30.59 -10.09
CA GLN A 425 -19.15 30.39 -9.85
C GLN A 425 -19.79 29.33 -10.76
N ASN A 426 -19.06 28.22 -11.00
CA ASN A 426 -19.48 27.10 -11.82
C ASN A 426 -19.65 27.43 -13.33
N MET A 427 -18.99 28.48 -13.81
CA MET A 427 -18.94 28.80 -15.23
C MET A 427 -18.15 27.73 -16.01
N PRO A 428 -18.70 27.15 -17.09
CA PRO A 428 -17.97 26.18 -17.91
C PRO A 428 -16.70 26.74 -18.56
N PHE A 429 -15.60 25.99 -18.50
CA PHE A 429 -14.31 26.40 -19.07
C PHE A 429 -13.41 25.21 -19.42
N TYR A 430 -12.34 25.50 -20.15
CA TYR A 430 -11.25 24.58 -20.44
C TYR A 430 -9.97 24.93 -19.68
N ILE A 431 -9.18 23.90 -19.42
CA ILE A 431 -7.78 24.01 -18.98
C ILE A 431 -6.91 23.42 -20.07
N ARG A 432 -5.91 24.16 -20.56
CA ARG A 432 -4.98 23.65 -21.58
C ARG A 432 -3.90 22.74 -20.97
N MET A 433 -3.59 21.66 -21.68
CA MET A 433 -2.47 20.76 -21.40
C MET A 433 -1.58 20.69 -22.64
N ASP A 434 -0.34 20.22 -22.49
CA ASP A 434 0.49 19.96 -23.68
C ASP A 434 -0.09 18.80 -24.48
N GLY A 435 -0.04 18.95 -25.80
CA GLY A 435 -0.67 18.07 -26.75
C GLY A 435 -1.36 18.85 -27.86
N LYS A 436 -0.63 19.14 -28.94
CA LYS A 436 -1.21 19.60 -30.22
C LYS A 436 -1.01 18.53 -31.28
N ARG A 437 -2.08 18.09 -31.96
CA ARG A 437 -1.99 17.07 -33.00
C ARG A 437 -1.09 17.49 -34.16
N THR A 438 -0.45 16.51 -34.81
CA THR A 438 0.25 16.72 -36.08
C THR A 438 -0.74 16.95 -37.20
N ALA A 439 -0.32 17.65 -38.26
CA ALA A 439 -1.16 17.90 -39.44
C ALA A 439 -1.72 16.62 -40.09
N GLU A 440 -0.99 15.50 -40.03
CA GLU A 440 -1.46 14.20 -40.53
C GLU A 440 -2.58 13.62 -39.65
N CYS A 441 -2.43 13.75 -38.33
CA CYS A 441 -3.41 13.30 -37.35
C CYS A 441 -4.63 14.22 -37.23
N GLU A 442 -4.57 15.45 -37.73
CA GLU A 442 -5.77 16.28 -37.92
C GLU A 442 -6.68 15.68 -39.01
N VAL A 443 -6.10 15.03 -40.03
CA VAL A 443 -6.84 14.43 -41.16
C VAL A 443 -7.32 13.01 -40.84
N THR A 444 -6.53 12.23 -40.10
CA THR A 444 -6.80 10.81 -39.80
C THR A 444 -6.72 10.50 -38.29
N PRO A 445 -7.56 11.14 -37.46
CA PRO A 445 -7.44 11.14 -36.00
C PRO A 445 -7.66 9.77 -35.32
N THR A 446 -8.26 8.81 -36.02
CA THR A 446 -8.65 7.50 -35.48
C THR A 446 -7.64 6.38 -35.75
N THR A 447 -6.51 6.68 -36.40
CA THR A 447 -5.44 5.68 -36.56
C THR A 447 -4.78 5.41 -35.21
N GLU A 448 -4.22 4.22 -35.04
CA GLU A 448 -3.53 3.82 -33.79
C GLU A 448 -2.40 4.80 -33.42
N GLU A 449 -1.65 5.28 -34.41
CA GLU A 449 -0.61 6.28 -34.25
C GLU A 449 -1.19 7.62 -33.75
N CYS A 450 -2.28 8.10 -34.36
CA CYS A 450 -2.93 9.36 -34.00
C CYS A 450 -3.72 9.35 -32.69
N MET A 451 -4.04 8.15 -32.20
CA MET A 451 -4.60 7.93 -30.86
C MET A 451 -3.53 7.78 -29.77
N SER A 452 -2.26 7.77 -30.15
CA SER A 452 -1.11 7.69 -29.26
C SER A 452 -0.38 9.04 -29.14
N VAL A 453 0.59 9.12 -28.22
CA VAL A 453 1.45 10.31 -28.07
C VAL A 453 2.24 10.66 -29.33
N GLN A 454 2.41 9.72 -30.27
CA GLN A 454 3.09 9.95 -31.55
C GLN A 454 2.29 10.86 -32.50
N GLY A 455 0.97 10.95 -32.30
CA GLY A 455 0.08 11.77 -33.12
C GLY A 455 0.16 13.28 -32.87
N PHE A 456 1.16 13.76 -32.13
CA PHE A 456 1.23 15.13 -31.61
C PHE A 456 2.54 15.84 -32.00
N ASP A 457 2.44 17.07 -32.50
CA ASP A 457 3.56 17.97 -32.82
C ASP A 457 4.30 18.43 -31.55
N THR A 458 3.53 18.62 -30.47
CA THR A 458 4.07 18.99 -29.16
C THR A 458 3.46 18.08 -28.11
N MET A 459 4.33 17.53 -27.26
CA MET A 459 3.95 16.77 -26.09
C MET A 459 5.06 16.94 -25.05
N ASP A 460 4.64 17.00 -23.79
CA ASP A 460 5.56 16.92 -22.66
C ASP A 460 6.34 15.61 -22.81
N LYS A 461 7.68 15.73 -22.86
CA LYS A 461 8.58 14.68 -23.33
C LYS A 461 8.54 13.43 -22.46
N ASP A 462 8.14 13.57 -21.19
CA ASP A 462 8.00 12.45 -20.27
C ASP A 462 6.65 11.73 -20.41
N VAL A 463 5.69 12.31 -21.15
CA VAL A 463 4.40 11.66 -21.39
C VAL A 463 4.55 10.67 -22.54
N THR A 464 4.69 9.40 -22.15
CA THR A 464 4.88 8.28 -23.09
C THR A 464 3.60 7.53 -23.43
N SER A 465 2.50 7.78 -22.70
CA SER A 465 1.20 7.19 -22.97
C SER A 465 0.05 8.00 -22.36
N PHE A 466 -1.17 7.83 -22.88
CA PHE A 466 -2.39 8.45 -22.35
C PHE A 466 -3.10 7.61 -21.26
N GLN A 467 -2.41 6.66 -20.61
CA GLN A 467 -3.04 5.74 -19.68
C GLN A 467 -3.67 6.41 -18.44
N PHE A 468 -3.28 7.65 -18.13
CA PHE A 468 -3.80 8.44 -17.01
C PHE A 468 -4.77 9.54 -17.43
N TYR A 469 -5.08 9.61 -18.73
CA TYR A 469 -6.02 10.57 -19.28
C TYR A 469 -7.42 9.92 -19.28
N ASP A 470 -8.40 10.56 -18.65
CA ASP A 470 -9.79 10.11 -18.63
C ASP A 470 -10.56 10.86 -19.73
N TRP A 471 -10.52 10.32 -20.94
CA TRP A 471 -11.14 10.94 -22.10
C TRP A 471 -12.68 10.94 -21.98
N ILE A 472 -13.33 12.01 -22.44
CA ILE A 472 -14.81 12.05 -22.55
C ILE A 472 -15.32 10.94 -23.48
N THR A 473 -14.62 10.72 -24.59
CA THR A 473 -14.90 9.63 -25.54
C THR A 473 -13.70 8.71 -25.67
N ASP A 474 -12.61 9.21 -26.27
CA ASP A 474 -11.32 8.53 -26.41
C ASP A 474 -10.26 9.55 -26.90
N SER A 475 -9.02 9.12 -27.12
CA SER A 475 -7.94 9.97 -27.63
C SER A 475 -8.05 10.32 -29.13
N SER A 476 -9.08 9.85 -29.83
CA SER A 476 -9.48 10.29 -31.18
C SER A 476 -10.67 11.28 -31.16
N ALA A 477 -11.30 11.45 -29.99
CA ALA A 477 -12.49 12.26 -29.80
C ALA A 477 -12.28 13.71 -30.26
N GLY A 478 -13.37 14.39 -30.59
CA GLY A 478 -13.34 15.81 -30.84
C GLY A 478 -12.58 16.24 -32.10
N ALA A 479 -12.16 15.32 -32.98
CA ALA A 479 -11.54 15.65 -34.27
C ALA A 479 -12.55 16.18 -35.31
N THR A 480 -13.38 17.14 -34.89
CA THR A 480 -14.05 18.07 -35.79
C THR A 480 -13.06 19.15 -36.19
N THR A 481 -13.25 19.75 -37.37
CA THR A 481 -12.35 20.78 -37.91
C THR A 481 -12.07 21.88 -36.87
N GLY A 482 -10.81 22.04 -36.49
CA GLY A 482 -10.33 23.10 -35.58
C GLY A 482 -10.05 22.71 -34.12
N LYS A 483 -10.52 21.55 -33.64
CA LYS A 483 -10.29 21.06 -32.27
C LYS A 483 -9.11 20.08 -32.20
N GLN A 484 -7.90 20.61 -32.06
CA GLN A 484 -6.65 19.86 -32.25
C GLN A 484 -5.71 19.91 -31.03
N CYS A 485 -6.12 20.57 -29.94
CA CYS A 485 -5.32 20.75 -28.74
C CYS A 485 -5.97 20.09 -27.53
N ILE A 486 -5.20 19.36 -26.73
CA ILE A 486 -5.70 18.71 -25.51
C ILE A 486 -6.17 19.76 -24.51
N VAL A 487 -7.38 19.54 -23.99
CA VAL A 487 -7.96 20.33 -22.91
C VAL A 487 -8.52 19.41 -21.84
N THR A 488 -8.51 19.87 -20.60
CA THR A 488 -9.35 19.31 -19.53
C THR A 488 -10.63 20.13 -19.42
N VAL A 489 -11.76 19.45 -19.38
CA VAL A 489 -13.11 20.05 -19.40
C VAL A 489 -13.64 20.25 -18.00
N PHE A 490 -14.21 21.43 -17.74
CA PHE A 490 -14.99 21.73 -16.54
C PHE A 490 -16.31 22.37 -16.94
N ASP A 491 -17.37 21.57 -17.11
CA ASP A 491 -18.71 21.99 -17.56
C ASP A 491 -19.84 21.63 -16.58
N GLY A 492 -19.48 21.04 -15.43
CA GLY A 492 -20.41 20.53 -14.41
C GLY A 492 -20.79 19.05 -14.59
N VAL A 493 -20.47 18.43 -15.72
CA VAL A 493 -20.76 17.02 -16.03
C VAL A 493 -19.49 16.21 -16.24
N ASN A 494 -18.56 16.74 -17.02
CA ASN A 494 -17.31 16.12 -17.46
C ASN A 494 -16.09 16.68 -16.74
N ASN A 495 -16.29 17.23 -15.54
CA ASN A 495 -15.22 17.88 -14.77
C ASN A 495 -13.99 16.98 -14.62
N GLY A 496 -12.85 17.47 -15.07
CA GLY A 496 -11.57 16.77 -14.96
C GLY A 496 -11.26 15.79 -16.09
N LYS A 497 -12.19 15.60 -17.04
CA LYS A 497 -11.99 14.73 -18.21
C LYS A 497 -11.28 15.43 -19.35
N GLN A 498 -10.55 14.68 -20.17
CA GLN A 498 -9.83 15.21 -21.32
C GLN A 498 -10.66 15.11 -22.60
N ASP A 499 -10.51 16.13 -23.44
CA ASP A 499 -11.08 16.22 -24.78
C ASP A 499 -10.17 17.11 -25.64
N PHE A 500 -10.61 17.41 -26.86
CA PHE A 500 -9.93 18.31 -27.78
C PHE A 500 -10.68 19.63 -27.93
N GLY A 501 -9.95 20.72 -27.71
CA GLY A 501 -10.42 22.09 -27.85
C GLY A 501 -9.74 22.81 -29.00
N GLU A 502 -10.29 23.96 -29.37
CA GLU A 502 -9.70 24.81 -30.40
C GLU A 502 -8.34 25.36 -29.94
N CYS A 503 -7.36 25.32 -30.83
CA CYS A 503 -6.01 25.80 -30.53
C CYS A 503 -5.89 27.34 -30.58
N GLY A 504 -6.78 28.00 -31.34
CA GLY A 504 -6.78 29.44 -31.56
C GLY A 504 -7.50 30.25 -30.47
N ASP A 505 -7.76 31.53 -30.76
CA ASP A 505 -8.40 32.48 -29.84
C ASP A 505 -9.90 32.20 -29.65
N THR A 506 -10.57 31.71 -30.71
CA THR A 506 -11.98 31.36 -30.66
C THR A 506 -12.12 29.91 -30.20
N THR A 507 -12.70 29.73 -29.02
CA THR A 507 -12.88 28.42 -28.39
C THR A 507 -14.35 28.21 -28.02
N SER A 508 -14.78 26.94 -28.05
CA SER A 508 -16.14 26.53 -27.68
C SER A 508 -16.45 26.77 -26.20
N LEU A 509 -15.45 26.63 -25.33
CA LEU A 509 -15.46 27.10 -23.94
C LEU A 509 -14.23 27.99 -23.70
N PRO A 510 -14.35 29.04 -22.88
CA PRO A 510 -13.21 29.88 -22.55
C PRO A 510 -12.11 29.07 -21.86
N VAL A 511 -10.86 29.32 -22.21
CA VAL A 511 -9.70 28.69 -21.57
C VAL A 511 -9.19 29.59 -20.45
N TYR A 512 -9.56 29.31 -19.20
CA TYR A 512 -9.17 30.13 -18.05
C TYR A 512 -7.95 29.62 -17.29
N ALA A 513 -7.35 28.50 -17.69
CA ALA A 513 -6.12 28.03 -17.09
C ALA A 513 -5.31 27.15 -18.04
N PHE A 514 -4.05 26.92 -17.66
CA PHE A 514 -3.19 25.93 -18.30
C PHE A 514 -2.38 25.17 -17.25
N VAL A 515 -2.04 23.92 -17.57
CA VAL A 515 -1.18 23.07 -16.73
C VAL A 515 0.27 23.44 -16.97
N CYS A 516 0.97 23.77 -15.89
CA CYS A 516 2.35 24.18 -15.96
C CYS A 516 3.25 23.23 -15.19
N GLY A 517 4.42 22.93 -15.76
CA GLY A 517 5.39 22.01 -15.19
C GLY A 517 6.81 22.55 -15.29
N LEU A 518 7.66 22.25 -14.30
CA LEU A 518 9.10 22.45 -14.40
C LEU A 518 9.84 21.35 -13.62
N GLU A 519 11.10 21.15 -13.98
CA GLU A 519 11.99 20.26 -13.23
C GLU A 519 12.20 20.79 -11.80
N ALA A 520 12.10 19.90 -10.82
CA ALA A 520 12.29 20.24 -9.42
C ALA A 520 13.76 20.57 -9.11
N ALA A 521 14.00 21.42 -8.11
CA ALA A 521 15.35 21.63 -7.61
C ALA A 521 15.95 20.31 -7.11
N VAL A 522 17.24 20.11 -7.42
CA VAL A 522 18.05 18.94 -7.03
C VAL A 522 18.74 19.21 -5.69
#